data_AF-A0A1M6QVF9-F1
#
_entry.id   AF-A0A1M6QVF9-F1
#
_cell.length_a   1.000
_cell.length_b   1.000
_cell.length_c   1.000
_cell.angle_alpha   90.00
_cell.angle_beta   90.00
_cell.angle_gamma   90.00
#
_symmetry.space_group_name_H-M   'P 1'
#
loop_
_entity.id
_entity.type
_entity.pdbx_description
1 polymer ?
#
loop_
_entity_poly.entity_id
_entity_poly.type
_entity_poly.pdbx_seq_one_letter_code
_entity_poly.pdbx_strand_id
1 'polypeptide(L)'
;MVVNFQHGHPDRPFVMGGMFHGGTGLGGGIDNKVKSIQTRSGHKVVFTEDESIIISDKSGNEIHLDTVGKNINITAPETITITAKNININASENMNTTVGMNKSDNIGMNHAESVGAIKTTSVIGDANIFITGKLTEMIEGEVHSETKQDRNEISHEDMELSSNKSINKNAQLEVKNNSGEKSKNH
;
A
#
# COMPACT_ATOMS: atom_id res chain seq x y z
N MET A 1 -6.18 -12.81 46.23
CA MET A 1 -7.59 -13.21 46.01
C MET A 1 -8.40 -12.68 47.19
N VAL A 2 -9.60 -12.17 46.94
CA VAL A 2 -10.53 -11.74 47.98
C VAL A 2 -11.73 -12.69 47.96
N VAL A 3 -12.06 -13.25 49.13
CA VAL A 3 -13.19 -14.17 49.33
C VAL A 3 -14.20 -13.49 50.24
N ASN A 4 -15.49 -13.70 49.97
CA ASN A 4 -16.58 -13.28 50.84
C ASN A 4 -17.61 -14.42 50.95
N PHE A 5 -18.58 -14.26 51.83
CA PHE A 5 -19.50 -15.32 52.22
C PHE A 5 -20.94 -14.89 51.95
N GLN A 6 -21.70 -15.72 51.25
CA GLN A 6 -23.08 -15.41 50.89
C GLN A 6 -23.91 -15.26 52.17
N HIS A 7 -24.50 -14.08 52.39
CA HIS A 7 -25.20 -13.72 53.64
C HIS A 7 -24.36 -13.88 54.91
N GLY A 8 -23.02 -13.78 54.82
CA GLY A 8 -22.12 -13.99 55.95
C GLY A 8 -22.01 -15.45 56.41
N HIS A 9 -22.54 -16.41 55.63
CA HIS A 9 -22.51 -17.82 55.98
C HIS A 9 -21.15 -18.44 55.61
N PRO A 10 -20.32 -18.89 56.57
CA PRO A 10 -18.97 -19.38 56.31
C PRO A 10 -18.92 -20.58 55.34
N ASP A 11 -19.95 -21.42 55.33
CA ASP A 11 -20.03 -22.56 54.39
C ASP A 11 -20.45 -22.19 52.95
N ARG A 12 -20.66 -20.89 52.65
CA ARG A 12 -21.03 -20.42 51.31
C ARG A 12 -20.04 -19.37 50.79
N PRO A 13 -18.76 -19.72 50.64
CA PRO A 13 -17.78 -18.80 50.10
C PRO A 13 -18.05 -18.49 48.62
N PHE A 14 -17.76 -17.27 48.21
CA PHE A 14 -17.64 -16.86 46.82
C PHE A 14 -16.45 -15.92 46.64
N VAL A 15 -15.83 -15.97 45.46
CA VAL A 15 -14.65 -15.16 45.14
C VAL A 15 -15.10 -13.80 44.63
N MET A 16 -14.65 -12.72 45.28
CA MET A 16 -14.93 -11.34 44.87
C MET A 16 -13.92 -10.79 43.84
N GLY A 17 -12.77 -11.45 43.69
CA GLY A 17 -11.78 -11.12 42.67
C GLY A 17 -10.33 -11.25 43.13
N GLY A 18 -9.41 -10.80 42.27
CA GLY A 18 -7.99 -10.65 42.61
C GLY A 18 -7.72 -9.27 43.19
N MET A 19 -7.04 -9.20 44.35
CA MET A 19 -6.51 -7.94 44.88
C MET A 19 -5.10 -7.74 44.33
N PHE A 20 -4.80 -6.54 43.86
CA PHE A 20 -3.44 -6.14 43.54
C PHE A 20 -2.57 -6.16 44.81
N HIS A 21 -1.37 -6.71 44.72
CA HIS A 21 -0.35 -6.61 45.77
C HIS A 21 1.01 -6.25 45.14
N GLY A 22 2.04 -5.96 45.95
CA GLY A 22 3.33 -5.44 45.46
C GLY A 22 4.06 -6.28 44.38
N GLY A 23 3.67 -7.53 44.16
CA GLY A 23 4.20 -8.38 43.07
C GLY A 23 3.33 -8.43 41.80
N THR A 24 2.16 -7.77 41.79
CA THR A 24 1.14 -7.83 40.71
C THR A 24 0.55 -6.46 40.34
N GLY A 25 1.00 -5.37 40.97
CA GLY A 25 0.41 -4.02 40.88
C GLY A 25 0.95 -3.09 39.79
N LEU A 26 1.37 -3.59 38.63
CA LEU A 26 1.94 -2.74 37.56
C LEU A 26 0.89 -2.01 36.69
N GLY A 27 -0.40 -2.36 36.84
CA GLY A 27 -1.45 -1.92 35.91
C GLY A 27 -1.88 -0.45 36.02
N GLY A 28 -1.63 0.19 37.18
CA GLY A 28 -2.05 1.58 37.49
C GLY A 28 -0.99 2.65 37.26
N GLY A 29 0.28 2.28 37.08
CA GLY A 29 1.39 3.23 36.97
C GLY A 29 1.53 4.18 38.17
N ILE A 30 2.37 5.21 38.02
CA ILE A 30 2.49 6.31 38.97
C ILE A 30 1.26 7.22 38.82
N ASP A 31 0.72 7.72 39.94
CA ASP A 31 -0.44 8.62 40.00
C ASP A 31 -1.76 8.09 39.40
N ASN A 32 -1.89 6.78 39.12
CA ASN A 32 -3.07 6.21 38.46
C ASN A 32 -3.34 6.80 37.04
N LYS A 33 -2.31 7.41 36.43
CA LYS A 33 -2.36 8.03 35.08
C LYS A 33 -2.28 7.02 33.94
N VAL A 34 -2.04 5.76 34.26
CA VAL A 34 -2.01 4.67 33.30
C VAL A 34 -2.99 3.62 33.78
N LYS A 35 -3.91 3.21 32.92
CA LYS A 35 -4.79 2.08 33.19
C LYS A 35 -4.46 1.02 32.16
N SER A 36 -4.06 -0.17 32.60
CA SER A 36 -3.65 -1.21 31.66
C SER A 36 -4.09 -2.60 32.07
N ILE A 37 -4.32 -3.43 31.05
CA ILE A 37 -4.47 -4.87 31.18
C ILE A 37 -3.16 -5.46 30.67
N GLN A 38 -2.40 -6.09 31.58
CA GLN A 38 -1.10 -6.66 31.25
C GLN A 38 -1.04 -8.14 31.66
N THR A 39 -0.53 -8.98 30.78
CA THR A 39 -0.19 -10.37 31.08
C THR A 39 1.22 -10.49 31.67
N ARG A 40 1.49 -11.53 32.46
CA ARG A 40 2.85 -11.79 33.00
C ARG A 40 3.91 -11.98 31.91
N SER A 41 3.50 -12.43 30.73
CA SER A 41 4.40 -12.59 29.57
C SER A 41 4.67 -11.29 28.82
N GLY A 42 4.02 -10.17 29.17
CA GLY A 42 4.39 -8.84 28.66
C GLY A 42 3.45 -8.24 27.60
N HIS A 43 2.35 -8.92 27.23
CA HIS A 43 1.32 -8.36 26.34
C HIS A 43 0.46 -7.35 27.09
N LYS A 44 0.10 -6.24 26.44
CA LYS A 44 -0.53 -5.08 27.08
C LYS A 44 -1.64 -4.48 26.21
N VAL A 45 -2.67 -3.99 26.90
CA VAL A 45 -3.56 -2.93 26.42
C VAL A 45 -3.45 -1.80 27.43
N VAL A 46 -3.04 -0.61 26.98
CA VAL A 46 -2.71 0.54 27.83
C VAL A 46 -3.56 1.74 27.42
N PHE A 47 -4.21 2.34 28.41
CA PHE A 47 -4.89 3.62 28.33
C PHE A 47 -4.10 4.63 29.16
N THR A 48 -3.89 5.81 28.61
CA THR A 48 -3.05 6.84 29.20
C THR A 48 -3.83 8.14 29.35
N GLU A 49 -3.50 8.97 30.34
CA GLU A 49 -4.17 10.27 30.55
C GLU A 49 -3.75 11.34 29.52
N ASP A 50 -2.69 11.11 28.72
CA ASP A 50 -2.41 11.81 27.46
C ASP A 50 -3.25 11.26 26.28
N GLU A 51 -4.40 10.67 26.60
CA GLU A 51 -5.47 10.23 25.70
C GLU A 51 -5.09 9.14 24.68
N SER A 52 -3.95 8.47 24.82
CA SER A 52 -3.52 7.43 23.86
C SER A 52 -3.96 6.03 24.28
N ILE A 53 -4.21 5.17 23.29
CA ILE A 53 -4.51 3.73 23.46
C ILE A 53 -3.42 2.92 22.75
N ILE A 54 -2.76 2.01 23.47
CA ILE A 54 -1.70 1.15 22.96
C ILE A 54 -2.07 -0.30 23.16
N ILE A 55 -2.01 -1.08 22.08
CA ILE A 55 -2.11 -2.54 22.10
C ILE A 55 -0.77 -3.08 21.63
N SER A 56 -0.04 -3.78 22.49
CA SER A 56 1.29 -4.29 22.15
C SER A 56 1.59 -5.66 22.74
N ASP A 57 2.48 -6.38 22.07
CA ASP A 57 3.06 -7.61 22.58
C ASP A 57 4.53 -7.43 22.99
N LYS A 58 5.10 -8.46 23.62
CA LYS A 58 6.50 -8.47 24.03
C LYS A 58 7.49 -8.53 22.84
N SER A 59 6.99 -8.82 21.64
CA SER A 59 7.78 -9.11 20.44
C SER A 59 7.88 -7.89 19.51
N GLY A 60 7.21 -6.78 19.84
CA GLY A 60 7.28 -5.52 19.10
C GLY A 60 6.13 -5.30 18.10
N ASN A 61 5.08 -6.12 18.13
CA ASN A 61 3.85 -5.79 17.41
C ASN A 61 3.09 -4.72 18.19
N GLU A 62 2.65 -3.67 17.51
CA GLU A 62 1.98 -2.53 18.14
C GLU A 62 0.87 -1.94 17.27
N ILE A 63 -0.25 -1.61 17.91
CA ILE A 63 -1.25 -0.68 17.40
C ILE A 63 -1.33 0.47 18.40
N HIS A 64 -1.06 1.69 17.94
CA HIS A 64 -1.03 2.89 18.77
C HIS A 64 -1.97 3.94 18.20
N LEU A 65 -3.01 4.29 18.96
CA LEU A 65 -3.93 5.38 18.69
C LEU A 65 -3.46 6.59 19.51
N ASP A 66 -2.88 7.56 18.83
CA ASP A 66 -2.37 8.81 19.40
C ASP A 66 -3.43 9.91 19.22
N THR A 67 -4.11 10.26 20.31
CA THR A 67 -5.20 11.25 20.26
C THR A 67 -4.68 12.68 20.12
N VAL A 68 -3.55 13.01 20.74
CA VAL A 68 -2.99 14.37 20.71
C VAL A 68 -2.48 14.71 19.32
N GLY A 69 -1.71 13.80 18.71
CA GLY A 69 -1.22 13.93 17.33
C GLY A 69 -2.27 13.57 16.27
N LYS A 70 -3.37 12.92 16.68
CA LYS A 70 -4.46 12.42 15.80
C LYS A 70 -3.98 11.38 14.80
N ASN A 71 -3.08 10.49 15.23
CA ASN A 71 -2.44 9.48 14.40
C ASN A 71 -2.83 8.06 14.81
N ILE A 72 -2.75 7.14 13.87
CA ILE A 72 -2.76 5.70 14.14
C ILE A 72 -1.49 5.11 13.55
N ASN A 73 -0.70 4.43 14.37
CA ASN A 73 0.47 3.68 13.93
C ASN A 73 0.22 2.18 14.11
N ILE A 74 0.50 1.40 13.07
CA ILE A 74 0.42 -0.06 13.09
C ILE A 74 1.79 -0.59 12.67
N THR A 75 2.46 -1.30 13.56
CA THR A 75 3.84 -1.78 13.34
C THR A 75 3.92 -3.27 13.64
N ALA A 76 4.65 -4.00 12.79
CA ALA A 76 5.03 -5.39 13.01
C ALA A 76 6.48 -5.60 12.55
N PRO A 77 7.30 -6.39 13.26
CA PRO A 77 8.67 -6.68 12.84
C PRO A 77 8.80 -7.49 11.54
N GLU A 78 7.78 -8.26 11.18
CA GLU A 78 7.82 -9.16 10.01
C GLU A 78 6.72 -8.88 8.98
N THR A 79 5.45 -9.02 9.33
CA THR A 79 4.36 -8.98 8.33
C THR A 79 3.05 -8.45 8.93
N ILE A 80 2.39 -7.58 8.16
CA ILE A 80 1.00 -7.14 8.35
C ILE A 80 0.18 -7.64 7.17
N THR A 81 -0.91 -8.38 7.44
CA THR A 81 -1.83 -8.90 6.43
C THR A 81 -3.21 -8.27 6.61
N ILE A 82 -3.78 -7.70 5.56
CA ILE A 82 -5.12 -7.11 5.56
C ILE A 82 -5.97 -7.86 4.53
N THR A 83 -7.09 -8.44 4.96
CA THR A 83 -7.98 -9.22 4.09
C THR A 83 -9.42 -8.82 4.35
N ALA A 84 -10.16 -8.47 3.30
CA ALA A 84 -11.56 -8.12 3.37
C ALA A 84 -12.25 -8.33 2.02
N LYS A 85 -13.59 -8.41 2.02
CA LYS A 85 -14.39 -8.39 0.79
C LYS A 85 -14.21 -7.07 0.04
N ASN A 86 -14.10 -5.95 0.76
CA ASN A 86 -13.84 -4.61 0.23
C ASN A 86 -12.84 -3.88 1.15
N ILE A 87 -11.93 -3.09 0.58
CA ILE A 87 -11.03 -2.19 1.30
C ILE A 87 -11.12 -0.81 0.62
N ASN A 88 -11.31 0.24 1.42
CA ASN A 88 -11.29 1.63 0.94
C ASN A 88 -10.17 2.39 1.66
N ILE A 89 -9.33 3.11 0.91
CA ILE A 89 -8.26 3.95 1.46
C ILE A 89 -8.40 5.34 0.83
N ASN A 90 -8.72 6.35 1.64
CA ASN A 90 -8.93 7.72 1.19
C ASN A 90 -8.02 8.66 1.99
N ALA A 91 -7.22 9.46 1.30
CA ALA A 91 -6.37 10.50 1.91
C ALA A 91 -6.67 11.85 1.22
N SER A 92 -6.87 12.91 2.00
CA SER A 92 -7.18 14.25 1.46
C SER A 92 -5.97 15.02 0.96
N GLU A 93 -4.78 14.67 1.46
CA GLU A 93 -3.53 15.30 1.12
C GLU A 93 -2.63 14.32 0.37
N ASN A 94 -1.90 13.47 1.10
CA ASN A 94 -0.84 12.65 0.53
C ASN A 94 -1.03 11.16 0.89
N MET A 95 -0.60 10.29 -0.03
CA MET A 95 -0.43 8.85 0.20
C MET A 95 0.96 8.45 -0.27
N ASN A 96 1.78 7.92 0.63
CA ASN A 96 3.14 7.46 0.33
C ASN A 96 3.22 5.94 0.50
N THR A 97 3.77 5.26 -0.50
CA THR A 97 4.00 3.81 -0.49
C THR A 97 5.45 3.54 -0.86
N THR A 98 6.19 2.87 0.04
CA THR A 98 7.59 2.49 -0.18
C THR A 98 7.75 1.00 0.02
N VAL A 99 8.39 0.33 -0.94
CA VAL A 99 8.61 -1.13 -0.92
C VAL A 99 10.09 -1.39 -1.21
N GLY A 100 10.75 -2.13 -0.33
CA GLY A 100 12.20 -2.37 -0.44
C GLY A 100 12.61 -3.45 -1.45
N MET A 101 11.68 -4.35 -1.80
CA MET A 101 11.91 -5.45 -2.73
C MET A 101 10.86 -5.42 -3.86
N ASN A 102 9.76 -6.17 -3.73
CA ASN A 102 8.80 -6.38 -4.81
C ASN A 102 7.42 -5.85 -4.45
N LYS A 103 6.80 -5.12 -5.39
CA LYS A 103 5.36 -4.79 -5.38
C LYS A 103 4.68 -5.57 -6.51
N SER A 104 3.55 -6.21 -6.22
CA SER A 104 2.75 -6.94 -7.21
C SER A 104 1.29 -6.57 -7.05
N ASP A 105 0.67 -6.10 -8.14
CA ASP A 105 -0.76 -5.78 -8.19
C ASP A 105 -1.47 -6.81 -9.09
N ASN A 106 -2.39 -7.59 -8.52
CA ASN A 106 -3.20 -8.56 -9.28
C ASN A 106 -4.66 -8.12 -9.29
N ILE A 107 -5.11 -7.58 -10.43
CA ILE A 107 -6.46 -7.03 -10.60
C ILE A 107 -7.27 -7.95 -11.51
N GLY A 108 -8.38 -8.50 -10.99
CA GLY A 108 -9.19 -9.47 -11.75
C GLY A 108 -10.08 -8.89 -12.84
N MET A 109 -10.37 -7.58 -12.80
CA MET A 109 -11.23 -6.89 -13.77
C MET A 109 -10.57 -5.60 -14.28
N ASN A 110 -10.81 -4.46 -13.61
CA ASN A 110 -10.41 -3.15 -14.11
C ASN A 110 -9.43 -2.46 -13.14
N HIS A 111 -8.33 -1.91 -13.68
CA HIS A 111 -7.46 -0.97 -13.00
C HIS A 111 -7.65 0.41 -13.62
N ALA A 112 -8.16 1.37 -12.84
CA ALA A 112 -8.40 2.74 -13.29
C ALA A 112 -7.50 3.69 -12.50
N GLU A 113 -6.72 4.50 -13.21
CA GLU A 113 -5.79 5.47 -12.64
C GLU A 113 -5.98 6.82 -13.35
N SER A 114 -6.09 7.89 -12.57
CA SER A 114 -6.20 9.25 -13.07
C SER A 114 -5.26 10.15 -12.28
N VAL A 115 -4.44 10.93 -12.99
CA VAL A 115 -3.41 11.80 -12.41
C VAL A 115 -3.62 13.21 -12.94
N GLY A 116 -3.84 14.17 -12.04
CA GLY A 116 -4.21 15.53 -12.43
C GLY A 116 -3.07 16.41 -12.95
N ALA A 117 -1.81 16.05 -12.66
CA ALA A 117 -0.65 16.86 -13.04
C ALA A 117 0.44 16.06 -13.75
N ILE A 118 1.21 15.25 -13.01
CA ILE A 118 2.38 14.54 -13.55
C ILE A 118 2.39 13.09 -13.09
N LYS A 119 2.52 12.17 -14.03
CA LYS A 119 2.83 10.76 -13.78
C LYS A 119 4.25 10.47 -14.26
N THR A 120 5.14 10.05 -13.35
CA THR A 120 6.52 9.69 -13.68
C THR A 120 6.73 8.20 -13.48
N THR A 121 7.28 7.53 -14.50
CA THR A 121 7.67 6.12 -14.44
C THR A 121 9.14 6.00 -14.83
N SER A 122 9.97 5.44 -13.94
CA SER A 122 11.38 5.18 -14.21
C SER A 122 11.67 3.70 -13.97
N VAL A 123 12.28 3.05 -14.97
CA VAL A 123 12.61 1.61 -14.93
C VAL A 123 14.07 1.47 -15.33
N ILE A 124 14.87 0.85 -14.47
CA ILE A 124 16.31 0.65 -14.71
C ILE A 124 16.56 -0.63 -15.51
N GLY A 125 15.73 -1.66 -15.29
CA GLY A 125 15.72 -2.90 -16.06
C GLY A 125 14.72 -2.85 -17.20
N ASP A 126 14.06 -3.98 -17.44
CA ASP A 126 13.12 -4.12 -18.55
C ASP A 126 11.70 -3.63 -18.19
N ALA A 127 11.07 -2.93 -19.12
CA ALA A 127 9.65 -2.59 -19.07
C ALA A 127 8.89 -3.42 -20.11
N ASN A 128 8.09 -4.38 -19.65
CA ASN A 128 7.30 -5.25 -20.52
C ASN A 128 5.82 -4.85 -20.47
N ILE A 129 5.20 -4.67 -21.64
CA ILE A 129 3.78 -4.33 -21.78
C ILE A 129 3.14 -5.31 -22.76
N PHE A 130 2.22 -6.14 -22.27
CA PHE A 130 1.51 -7.14 -23.09
C PHE A 130 0.02 -6.81 -23.12
N ILE A 131 -0.50 -6.50 -24.31
CA ILE A 131 -1.89 -6.09 -24.49
C ILE A 131 -2.53 -7.04 -25.50
N THR A 132 -3.42 -7.90 -25.02
CA THR A 132 -4.20 -8.82 -25.87
C THR A 132 -5.34 -8.10 -26.60
N GLY A 133 -5.88 -7.06 -25.97
CA GLY A 133 -6.96 -6.24 -26.52
C GLY A 133 -6.43 -5.09 -27.37
N LYS A 134 -7.22 -4.01 -27.41
CA LYS A 134 -6.85 -2.77 -28.11
C LYS A 134 -6.01 -1.87 -27.20
N LEU A 135 -4.89 -1.37 -27.72
CA LEU A 135 -4.21 -0.19 -27.17
C LEU A 135 -4.75 1.08 -27.84
N THR A 136 -4.95 2.15 -27.07
CA THR A 136 -5.29 3.47 -27.60
C THR A 136 -4.47 4.50 -26.84
N GLU A 137 -3.66 5.25 -27.57
CA GLU A 137 -2.81 6.30 -27.03
C GLU A 137 -3.21 7.62 -27.70
N MET A 138 -3.60 8.60 -26.89
CA MET A 138 -3.93 9.94 -27.35
C MET A 138 -3.09 10.92 -26.57
N ILE A 139 -2.27 11.70 -27.29
CA ILE A 139 -1.35 12.66 -26.70
C ILE A 139 -1.65 14.01 -27.34
N GLU A 140 -2.14 14.95 -26.53
CA GLU A 140 -2.36 16.34 -26.97
C GLU A 140 -1.04 17.11 -27.11
N GLY A 141 -0.05 16.73 -26.29
CA GLY A 141 1.29 17.31 -26.30
C GLY A 141 2.25 16.63 -27.29
N GLU A 142 3.54 16.68 -26.95
CA GLU A 142 4.59 16.06 -27.74
C GLU A 142 4.84 14.61 -27.31
N VAL A 143 5.10 13.73 -28.28
CA VAL A 143 5.68 12.41 -28.05
C VAL A 143 7.14 12.44 -28.48
N HIS A 144 8.04 12.08 -27.57
CA HIS A 144 9.45 11.83 -27.87
C HIS A 144 9.78 10.37 -27.56
N SER A 145 10.41 9.68 -28.52
CA SER A 145 10.81 8.29 -28.39
C SER A 145 12.18 8.09 -29.02
N GLU A 146 13.12 7.57 -28.24
CA GLU A 146 14.50 7.31 -28.65
C GLU A 146 14.90 5.90 -28.21
N THR A 147 15.53 5.14 -29.11
CA THR A 147 16.15 3.86 -28.81
C THR A 147 17.61 3.91 -29.22
N LYS A 148 18.52 3.42 -28.37
CA LYS A 148 19.95 3.33 -28.69
C LYS A 148 20.29 2.12 -29.57
N GLN A 149 19.37 1.17 -29.61
CA GLN A 149 19.45 -0.05 -30.40
C GLN A 149 18.21 -0.11 -31.31
N ASP A 150 17.91 -1.30 -31.78
CA ASP A 150 16.84 -1.55 -32.73
C ASP A 150 15.46 -1.13 -32.18
N ARG A 151 14.65 -0.59 -33.08
CA ARG A 151 13.22 -0.36 -32.88
C ARG A 151 12.47 -1.12 -33.98
N ASN A 152 11.64 -2.08 -33.58
CA ASN A 152 10.83 -2.88 -34.49
C ASN A 152 9.36 -2.52 -34.31
N GLU A 153 8.69 -2.16 -35.40
CA GLU A 153 7.26 -1.86 -35.43
C GLU A 153 6.63 -2.67 -36.56
N ILE A 154 5.71 -3.58 -36.21
CA ILE A 154 5.15 -4.57 -37.13
C ILE A 154 3.63 -4.54 -36.98
N SER A 155 2.93 -4.27 -38.08
CA SER A 155 1.48 -4.45 -38.20
C SER A 155 1.20 -5.60 -39.17
N HIS A 156 0.23 -6.45 -38.85
CA HIS A 156 -0.23 -7.52 -39.74
C HIS A 156 -1.27 -7.06 -40.75
N GLU A 157 -1.90 -5.93 -40.47
CA GLU A 157 -2.87 -5.26 -41.34
C GLU A 157 -2.28 -3.88 -41.73
N ASP A 158 -3.13 -2.89 -41.95
CA ASP A 158 -2.69 -1.55 -42.31
C ASP A 158 -1.84 -0.90 -41.20
N MET A 159 -0.87 -0.09 -41.64
CA MET A 159 -0.10 0.84 -40.81
C MET A 159 -0.16 2.21 -41.48
N GLU A 160 -0.78 3.17 -40.82
CA GLU A 160 -0.94 4.54 -41.34
C GLU A 160 0.00 5.49 -40.61
N LEU A 161 0.82 6.23 -41.38
CA LEU A 161 1.66 7.31 -40.86
C LEU A 161 1.32 8.59 -41.62
N SER A 162 0.82 9.60 -40.91
CA SER A 162 0.44 10.88 -41.50
C SER A 162 0.98 12.04 -40.68
N SER A 163 1.24 13.17 -41.36
CA SER A 163 1.70 14.42 -40.75
C SER A 163 1.19 15.58 -41.60
N ASN A 164 0.70 16.63 -40.94
CA ASN A 164 0.22 17.83 -41.63
C ASN A 164 1.34 18.71 -42.20
N LYS A 165 2.59 18.50 -41.79
CA LYS A 165 3.74 19.34 -42.20
C LYS A 165 4.78 18.57 -42.99
N SER A 166 5.42 17.59 -42.36
CA SER A 166 6.49 16.80 -42.99
C SER A 166 6.71 15.48 -42.26
N ILE A 167 7.14 14.46 -42.99
CA ILE A 167 7.67 13.20 -42.47
C ILE A 167 9.11 13.08 -42.95
N ASN A 168 10.06 12.95 -42.02
CA ASN A 168 11.48 12.78 -42.34
C ASN A 168 11.91 11.35 -42.00
N LYS A 169 12.43 10.63 -43.00
CA LYS A 169 13.03 9.29 -42.82
C LYS A 169 14.49 9.36 -43.26
N ASN A 170 15.41 9.22 -42.31
CA ASN A 170 16.85 9.29 -42.57
C ASN A 170 17.49 7.95 -42.17
N ALA A 171 18.36 7.41 -43.02
CA ALA A 171 19.18 6.25 -42.71
C ALA A 171 20.60 6.46 -43.26
N GLN A 172 21.61 5.99 -42.51
CA GLN A 172 23.02 6.06 -42.96
C GLN A 172 23.33 5.04 -44.06
N LEU A 173 22.66 3.88 -44.03
CA LEU A 173 22.91 2.78 -44.95
C LEU A 173 21.81 2.71 -46.03
N GLU A 174 20.57 2.39 -45.64
CA GLU A 174 19.51 2.12 -46.61
C GLU A 174 18.12 2.41 -46.05
N VAL A 175 17.22 2.91 -46.91
CA VAL A 175 15.77 2.93 -46.69
C VAL A 175 15.11 2.09 -47.78
N LYS A 176 14.38 1.02 -47.40
CA LYS A 176 13.63 0.18 -48.34
C LYS A 176 12.13 0.45 -48.22
N ASN A 177 11.49 0.79 -49.34
CA ASN A 177 10.04 0.91 -49.46
C ASN A 177 9.57 -0.01 -50.59
N ASN A 178 9.17 -1.23 -50.26
CA ASN A 178 8.75 -2.25 -51.24
C ASN A 178 7.24 -2.46 -51.17
N SER A 179 6.58 -2.68 -52.32
CA SER A 179 5.16 -3.03 -52.41
C SER A 179 4.97 -4.18 -53.39
N GLY A 180 4.05 -5.10 -53.08
CA GLY A 180 3.74 -6.26 -53.93
C GLY A 180 2.86 -5.93 -55.14
N GLU A 181 2.14 -4.81 -55.11
CA GLU A 181 1.20 -4.44 -56.18
C GLU A 181 1.38 -3.01 -56.68
N LYS A 182 1.24 -2.02 -55.79
CA LYS A 182 1.18 -0.59 -56.16
C LYS A 182 1.92 0.28 -55.14
N SER A 183 2.70 1.23 -55.64
CA SER A 183 3.24 2.35 -54.89
C SER A 183 2.85 3.63 -55.62
N LYS A 184 2.32 4.62 -54.89
CA LYS A 184 1.97 5.94 -55.44
C LYS A 184 2.90 6.96 -54.79
N ASN A 185 3.86 7.46 -55.55
CA ASN A 185 4.72 8.56 -55.15
C ASN A 185 4.36 9.77 -56.04
N HIS A 186 3.91 10.86 -55.43
CA HIS A 186 3.61 12.13 -56.09
C HIS A 186 4.36 13.26 -55.41
#